data_AF-A0A9Q0CT04-F1
#
_entry.id   AF-A0A9Q0CT04-F1
#
_cell.length_a   1.000
_cell.length_b   1.000
_cell.length_c   1.000
_cell.angle_alpha   90.00
_cell.angle_beta   90.00
_cell.angle_gamma   90.00
#
_symmetry.space_group_name_H-M   'P 1'
#
loop_
_entity.id
_entity.type
_entity.pdbx_description
1 polymer ?
#
loop_
_entity_poly.entity_id
_entity_poly.type
_entity_poly.pdbx_seq_one_letter_code
_entity_poly.pdbx_strand_id
1 'polypeptide(L)'
;MLLLEKAKAEELSKFPSRAEEIHDKMHPRRCSVFPFHPWDPKEKRKEGVVLWIPHTIEDLIKSSEEQLNCSGSRLLSEDGARIVDVDIISDGQKIYLVSATEMPDKLEEPK
;
A
#
# COMPACT_ATOMS: atom_id res chain seq x y z
N MET A 1 32.84 24.88 -22.36
CA MET A 1 32.25 24.55 -21.03
C MET A 1 32.12 23.03 -20.85
N LEU A 2 33.15 22.24 -21.22
CA LEU A 2 33.09 20.76 -21.24
C LEU A 2 33.41 20.09 -19.89
N LEU A 3 33.93 20.84 -18.92
CA LEU A 3 34.31 20.30 -17.62
C LEU A 3 33.11 20.14 -16.68
N LEU A 4 32.13 21.05 -16.74
CA LEU A 4 30.96 21.02 -15.85
C LEU A 4 29.95 19.93 -16.23
N GLU A 5 29.72 19.73 -17.53
CA GLU A 5 28.82 18.65 -18.00
C GLU A 5 29.41 17.27 -17.74
N LYS A 6 30.72 17.09 -17.92
CA LYS A 6 31.41 15.84 -17.57
C LYS A 6 31.36 15.55 -16.08
N ALA A 7 31.58 16.55 -15.23
CA ALA A 7 31.48 16.37 -13.78
C ALA A 7 30.05 15.97 -13.35
N LYS A 8 29.01 16.56 -13.95
CA LYS A 8 27.62 16.18 -13.67
C LYS A 8 27.29 14.77 -14.15
N ALA A 9 27.74 14.39 -15.33
CA ALA A 9 27.52 13.04 -15.87
C ALA A 9 28.28 11.97 -15.08
N GLU A 10 29.48 12.27 -14.59
CA GLU A 10 30.30 11.34 -13.81
C GLU A 10 29.74 11.13 -12.39
N GLU A 11 29.20 12.18 -11.76
CA GLU A 11 28.49 12.06 -10.47
C GLU A 11 27.22 11.20 -10.60
N LEU A 12 26.42 11.40 -11.65
CA LEU A 12 25.21 10.62 -11.93
C LEU A 12 25.52 9.16 -12.28
N SER A 13 26.68 8.89 -12.90
CA SER A 13 27.14 7.54 -13.20
C SER A 13 27.75 6.81 -12.01
N LYS A 14 28.42 7.54 -11.08
CA LYS A 14 29.03 6.96 -9.88
C LYS A 14 28.00 6.61 -8.81
N PHE A 15 26.87 7.31 -8.80
CA PHE A 15 25.78 7.12 -7.85
C PHE A 15 24.45 7.03 -8.61
N PRO A 16 24.15 5.90 -9.28
CA PRO A 16 22.84 5.70 -9.91
C PRO A 16 21.69 5.86 -8.89
N SER A 17 21.98 5.57 -7.62
CA SER A 17 21.10 5.80 -6.48
C SER A 17 20.71 7.26 -6.23
N ARG A 18 21.47 8.26 -6.74
CA ARG A 18 21.16 9.67 -6.50
C ARG A 18 19.98 10.20 -7.34
N ALA A 19 19.69 9.56 -8.47
CA ALA A 19 18.48 9.83 -9.24
C ALA A 19 17.24 9.19 -8.61
N GLU A 20 17.41 8.08 -7.87
CA GLU A 20 16.38 7.45 -7.02
C GLU A 20 16.23 8.13 -5.64
N GLU A 21 17.20 8.96 -5.23
CA GLU A 21 17.24 9.65 -3.93
C GLU A 21 16.17 10.74 -3.73
N ILE A 22 15.32 11.01 -4.73
CA ILE A 22 14.16 11.90 -4.54
C ILE A 22 12.95 11.12 -3.97
N HIS A 23 12.90 9.79 -4.14
CA HIS A 23 11.88 8.93 -3.52
C HIS A 23 12.43 8.03 -2.40
N ASP A 24 13.75 7.82 -2.32
CA ASP A 24 14.43 7.00 -1.29
C ASP A 24 14.59 7.68 0.10
N LYS A 25 13.99 8.86 0.33
CA LYS A 25 14.19 9.62 1.60
C LYS A 25 13.16 9.38 2.69
N MET A 26 12.16 8.54 2.47
CA MET A 26 11.25 8.15 3.53
C MET A 26 11.60 6.73 3.91
N HIS A 27 12.06 6.57 5.15
CA HIS A 27 12.27 5.29 5.82
C HIS A 27 11.25 4.25 5.34
N PRO A 28 11.65 3.00 5.08
CA PRO A 28 10.73 2.02 4.54
C PRO A 28 9.51 1.95 5.48
N ARG A 29 8.34 2.36 4.96
CA ARG A 29 7.10 2.38 5.72
C ARG A 29 6.52 0.97 5.73
N ARG A 30 5.81 0.61 6.79
CA ARG A 30 5.08 -0.65 6.93
C ARG A 30 3.60 -0.38 7.11
N CYS A 31 2.77 -1.32 6.70
CA CYS A 31 1.34 -1.30 6.98
C CYS A 31 0.89 -2.68 7.47
N SER A 32 -0.24 -2.72 8.19
CA SER A 32 -0.92 -3.96 8.57
C SER A 32 -2.11 -4.17 7.64
N VAL A 33 -2.11 -5.24 6.87
CA VAL A 33 -3.15 -5.56 5.89
C VAL A 33 -4.04 -6.67 6.43
N PHE A 34 -5.36 -6.45 6.41
CA PHE A 34 -6.35 -7.39 6.90
C PHE A 34 -7.27 -7.89 5.77
N PRO A 35 -7.55 -9.20 5.65
CA PRO A 35 -8.35 -9.77 4.56
C PRO A 35 -9.87 -9.77 4.86
N PHE A 36 -10.42 -8.62 5.24
CA PHE A 36 -11.85 -8.44 5.53
C PHE A 36 -12.24 -6.96 5.45
N HIS A 37 -13.54 -6.64 5.36
CA HIS A 37 -14.00 -5.26 5.33
C HIS A 37 -13.84 -4.60 6.71
N PRO A 38 -13.40 -3.34 6.85
CA PRO A 38 -13.19 -2.70 8.16
C PRO A 38 -14.46 -2.68 9.05
N TRP A 39 -15.62 -2.67 8.40
CA TRP A 39 -16.95 -2.68 9.04
C TRP A 39 -17.59 -4.07 9.16
N ASP A 40 -16.89 -5.14 8.78
CA ASP A 40 -17.39 -6.48 9.05
C ASP A 40 -17.51 -6.73 10.58
N PRO A 41 -18.51 -7.53 11.00
CA PRO A 41 -18.67 -7.93 12.38
C PRO A 41 -17.41 -8.64 12.91
N LYS A 42 -17.17 -8.54 14.22
CA LYS A 42 -15.95 -9.06 14.86
C LYS A 42 -15.70 -10.54 14.60
N GLU A 43 -16.76 -11.32 14.42
CA GLU A 43 -16.71 -12.77 14.16
C GLU A 43 -16.12 -13.12 12.79
N LYS A 44 -16.17 -12.19 11.83
CA LYS A 44 -15.56 -12.36 10.50
C LYS A 44 -14.11 -11.88 10.44
N ARG A 45 -13.59 -11.23 11.49
CA ARG A 45 -12.23 -10.71 11.51
C ARG A 45 -11.24 -11.86 11.54
N LYS A 46 -10.25 -11.78 10.66
CA LYS A 46 -9.15 -12.75 10.53
C LYS A 46 -7.83 -12.09 10.89
N GLU A 47 -6.78 -12.88 11.09
CA GLU A 47 -5.45 -12.32 11.24
C GLU A 47 -5.01 -11.58 9.97
N GLY A 48 -4.23 -10.52 10.16
CA GLY A 48 -3.64 -9.73 9.09
C GLY A 48 -2.13 -9.96 8.99
N VAL A 49 -1.50 -9.36 7.98
CA VAL A 49 -0.05 -9.42 7.74
C VAL A 49 0.55 -8.02 7.83
N VAL A 50 1.77 -7.92 8.36
CA VAL A 50 2.55 -6.67 8.29
C VAL A 50 3.45 -6.72 7.06
N LEU A 51 3.31 -5.75 6.17
CA LEU A 51 4.08 -5.65 4.93
C LEU A 51 4.82 -4.32 4.86
N TRP A 52 5.99 -4.34 4.21
CA TRP A 52 6.60 -3.13 3.70
C TRP A 52 5.72 -2.54 2.61
N ILE A 53 5.59 -1.21 2.58
CA ILE A 53 4.80 -0.51 1.57
C ILE A 53 5.63 -0.45 0.28
N PRO A 54 5.22 -1.11 -0.82
CA PRO A 54 5.91 -1.06 -2.10
C PRO A 54 5.62 0.27 -2.81
N HIS A 55 6.14 0.43 -4.03
CA HIS A 55 6.00 1.65 -4.82
C HIS A 55 4.61 1.82 -5.47
N THR A 56 3.80 0.77 -5.56
CA THR A 56 2.50 0.79 -6.23
C THR A 56 1.40 0.11 -5.42
N ILE A 57 0.15 0.51 -5.65
CA ILE A 57 -1.01 -0.12 -5.00
C ILE A 57 -1.17 -1.56 -5.50
N GLU A 58 -0.90 -1.80 -6.78
CA GLU A 58 -1.00 -3.12 -7.38
C GLU A 58 -0.02 -4.12 -6.75
N ASP A 59 1.23 -3.71 -6.52
CA ASP A 59 2.22 -4.55 -5.85
C ASP A 59 1.84 -4.80 -4.39
N LEU A 60 1.23 -3.83 -3.71
CA LEU A 60 0.76 -3.98 -2.34
C LEU A 60 -0.41 -4.97 -2.26
N ILE A 61 -1.36 -4.88 -3.19
CA ILE A 61 -2.47 -5.84 -3.31
C ILE A 61 -1.90 -7.23 -3.56
N LYS A 62 -1.04 -7.39 -4.56
CA LYS A 62 -0.47 -8.69 -4.93
C LYS A 62 0.31 -9.32 -3.76
N SER A 63 1.16 -8.55 -3.09
CA SER A 63 1.91 -9.02 -1.92
C SER A 63 0.97 -9.43 -0.78
N SER A 64 -0.14 -8.72 -0.62
CA SER A 64 -1.15 -9.05 0.39
C SER A 64 -1.91 -10.34 0.05
N GLU A 65 -2.30 -10.52 -1.22
CA GLU A 65 -2.96 -11.73 -1.70
C GLU A 65 -2.09 -12.97 -1.51
N GLU A 66 -0.80 -12.88 -1.87
CA GLU A 66 0.18 -13.95 -1.71
C GLU A 66 0.35 -14.35 -0.24
N GLN A 67 0.50 -13.36 0.65
CA GLN A 67 0.78 -13.61 2.07
C GLN A 67 -0.46 -14.02 2.87
N LEU A 68 -1.64 -13.53 2.50
CA LEU A 68 -2.92 -13.86 3.15
C LEU A 68 -3.63 -15.05 2.49
N ASN A 69 -3.07 -15.59 1.40
CA ASN A 69 -3.65 -16.66 0.59
C ASN A 69 -5.13 -16.38 0.26
N CYS A 70 -5.42 -15.15 -0.20
CA CYS A 70 -6.76 -14.68 -0.51
C CYS A 70 -6.76 -13.87 -1.82
N SER A 71 -7.96 -13.52 -2.31
CA SER A 71 -8.10 -12.68 -3.50
C SER A 71 -8.77 -11.36 -3.14
N GLY A 72 -8.16 -10.25 -3.54
CA GLY A 72 -8.62 -8.90 -3.26
C GLY A 72 -8.39 -7.98 -4.44
N SER A 73 -9.23 -6.96 -4.58
CA SER A 73 -9.12 -6.02 -5.71
C SER A 73 -8.91 -4.58 -5.28
N ARG A 74 -9.09 -4.28 -4.00
CA ARG A 74 -9.04 -2.91 -3.47
C ARG A 74 -8.59 -2.90 -2.02
N LEU A 75 -7.85 -1.85 -1.67
CA LEU A 75 -7.45 -1.55 -0.30
C LEU A 75 -8.33 -0.43 0.26
N LEU A 76 -8.78 -0.60 1.49
CA LEU A 76 -9.57 0.38 2.22
C LEU A 76 -8.82 0.87 3.47
N SER A 77 -9.11 2.10 3.89
CA SER A 77 -8.78 2.61 5.22
C SER A 77 -9.73 2.07 6.29
N GLU A 78 -9.45 2.33 7.55
CA GLU A 78 -10.34 1.98 8.67
C GLU A 78 -11.73 2.65 8.55
N ASP A 79 -11.79 3.80 7.88
CA ASP A 79 -13.00 4.55 7.56
C ASP A 79 -13.78 3.98 6.36
N GLY A 80 -13.34 2.85 5.79
CA GLY A 80 -13.96 2.25 4.60
C GLY A 80 -13.68 2.99 3.29
N ALA A 81 -12.84 4.03 3.31
CA ALA A 81 -12.47 4.78 2.12
C ALA A 81 -11.44 4.02 1.29
N ARG A 82 -11.57 4.06 -0.04
CA ARG A 82 -10.61 3.39 -0.94
C ARG A 82 -9.28 4.14 -0.94
N ILE A 83 -8.20 3.38 -0.74
CA ILE A 83 -6.83 3.84 -0.89
C ILE A 83 -6.46 3.72 -2.37
N VAL A 84 -6.06 4.84 -2.97
CA VAL A 84 -5.74 4.94 -4.41
C VAL A 84 -4.26 5.17 -4.68
N ASP A 85 -3.49 5.47 -3.65
CA ASP A 85 -2.06 5.77 -3.73
C ASP A 85 -1.32 5.21 -2.50
N VAL A 86 -0.08 4.79 -2.65
CA VAL A 86 0.73 4.28 -1.53
C VAL A 86 1.26 5.41 -0.65
N ASP A 87 1.36 6.63 -1.19
CA ASP A 87 1.90 7.77 -0.46
C ASP A 87 0.99 8.25 0.67
N ILE A 88 -0.31 7.99 0.55
CA ILE A 88 -1.29 8.30 1.61
C ILE A 88 -1.24 7.32 2.79
N ILE A 89 -0.53 6.21 2.67
CA ILE A 89 -0.44 5.19 3.73
C ILE A 89 0.68 5.58 4.70
N SER A 90 0.34 5.73 5.97
CA SER A 90 1.28 6.04 7.04
C SER A 90 1.99 4.78 7.56
N ASP A 91 3.18 4.95 8.16
CA ASP A 91 3.87 3.83 8.84
C ASP A 91 3.02 3.28 9.99
N GLY A 92 2.88 1.96 10.04
CA GLY A 92 2.04 1.24 10.99
C GLY A 92 0.53 1.31 10.72
N GLN A 93 0.08 1.96 9.65
CA GLN A 93 -1.35 2.09 9.36
C GLN A 93 -2.01 0.74 9.08
N LYS A 94 -3.23 0.56 9.61
CA LYS A 94 -4.09 -0.57 9.27
C LYS A 94 -4.85 -0.29 7.99
N ILE A 95 -4.81 -1.24 7.07
CA ILE A 95 -5.53 -1.20 5.80
C ILE A 95 -6.20 -2.55 5.56
N TYR A 96 -7.20 -2.57 4.70
CA TYR A 96 -8.13 -3.69 4.56
C TYR A 96 -8.23 -4.09 3.10
N LEU A 97 -7.86 -5.33 2.79
CA LEU A 97 -7.96 -5.91 1.47
C LEU A 97 -9.35 -6.53 1.30
N VAL A 98 -10.11 -6.03 0.32
CA VAL A 98 -11.47 -6.48 0.03
C VAL A 98 -11.61 -6.92 -1.42
N SER A 99 -12.45 -7.93 -1.66
CA SER A 99 -12.76 -8.39 -3.01
C SER A 99 -13.82 -7.47 -3.68
N ALA A 100 -13.86 -7.45 -5.01
CA ALA A 100 -14.83 -6.64 -5.76
C ALA A 100 -16.30 -7.01 -5.47
N THR A 101 -16.52 -8.27 -5.10
CA THR A 101 -17.85 -8.85 -4.81
C THR A 101 -18.44 -8.40 -3.48
N GLU A 102 -17.63 -7.88 -2.55
CA GLU A 102 -18.11 -7.42 -1.24
C GLU A 102 -18.51 -5.95 -1.33
N MET A 103 -19.53 -5.66 -2.13
CA MET A 103 -20.35 -4.48 -1.87
C MET A 103 -21.19 -4.80 -0.64
N PRO A 104 -21.30 -3.93 0.37
CA PRO A 104 -22.23 -4.17 1.46
C PRO A 104 -23.64 -4.25 0.88
N ASP A 105 -24.23 -5.45 0.90
CA ASP A 105 -25.66 -5.62 0.71
C ASP A 105 -26.34 -4.80 1.81
N LYS A 106 -26.92 -3.67 1.38
CA LYS A 106 -27.93 -2.84 2.02
C LYS A 106 -27.81 -2.63 3.53
N LEU A 107 -27.69 -1.35 3.89
CA LEU A 107 -28.16 -0.80 5.16
C LEU A 107 -29.55 -1.39 5.50
N GLU A 108 -29.59 -2.42 6.35
CA GLU A 108 -30.84 -2.86 6.97
C GLU A 108 -31.17 -1.81 8.03
N GLU A 109 -32.06 -0.88 7.69
CA GLU A 109 -32.65 0.07 8.63
C GLU A 109 -33.41 -0.73 9.71
N PRO A 110 -33.21 -0.42 11.01
CA PRO A 110 -34.01 -1.06 12.05
C PRO A 110 -35.46 -0.59 11.94
N LYS A 111 -36.38 -1.55 11.87
CA LYS A 111 -37.83 -1.34 11.98
C LYS A 111 -38.28 -1.30 13.44
#